data_AF-A0A5M9TPP0-F1
#
_entry.id   AF-A0A5M9TPP0-F1
#
_cell.length_a   1.000
_cell.length_b   1.000
_cell.length_c   1.000
_cell.angle_alpha   90.00
_cell.angle_beta   90.00
_cell.angle_gamma   90.00
#
_symmetry.space_group_name_H-M   'P 1'
#
loop_
_entity.id
_entity.type
_entity.pdbx_description
1 polymer ?
#
loop_
_entity_poly.entity_id
_entity_poly.type
_entity_poly.pdbx_seq_one_letter_code
_entity_poly.pdbx_strand_id
1 'polypeptide(L)'
;MVRYVGVLLIVAIATFIAGCSKPNESNAEEGLPMLITLTCNPNLALEPCQDVEIDRSDEIRIMMEAIHKAERMPGIIDYGTQYNMSINNADGSVTRYDFSLGMDPKMQGPVSKP
;
A
#
# COMPACT_ATOMS: atom_id res chain seq x y z
N MET A 1 20.01 39.32 -31.20
CA MET A 1 19.76 37.86 -31.09
C MET A 1 19.48 37.39 -29.66
N VAL A 2 20.18 37.90 -28.63
CA VAL A 2 20.03 37.46 -27.22
C VAL A 2 18.61 37.59 -26.63
N ARG A 3 17.84 38.61 -27.04
CA ARG A 3 16.47 38.84 -26.55
C ARG A 3 15.46 37.77 -26.97
N TYR A 4 15.62 37.16 -28.14
CA TYR A 4 14.69 36.13 -28.63
C TYR A 4 14.93 34.77 -27.98
N VAL A 5 16.19 34.48 -27.63
CA VAL A 5 16.58 33.26 -26.92
C VAL A 5 15.99 33.23 -25.50
N GLY A 6 15.96 34.37 -24.82
CA GLY A 6 15.33 34.49 -23.49
C GLY A 6 13.82 34.24 -23.50
N VAL A 7 13.12 34.71 -24.53
CA VAL A 7 11.66 34.50 -24.68
C VAL A 7 11.34 33.03 -24.98
N LEU A 8 12.16 32.36 -25.79
CA LEU A 8 11.99 30.93 -26.10
C LEU A 8 12.17 30.03 -24.87
N LEU A 9 13.09 30.37 -23.97
CA LEU A 9 13.31 29.64 -22.71
C LEU A 9 12.11 29.74 -21.76
N ILE A 10 11.47 30.91 -21.67
CA ILE A 10 10.31 31.11 -20.80
C ILE A 10 9.09 30.31 -21.30
N VAL A 11 8.88 30.28 -22.61
CA VAL A 11 7.79 29.48 -23.23
C VAL A 11 8.03 27.98 -23.02
N ALA A 12 9.28 27.52 -23.11
CA ALA A 12 9.62 26.12 -22.89
C ALA A 12 9.38 25.66 -21.44
N ILE A 13 9.53 26.53 -20.44
CA ILE A 13 9.29 26.18 -19.02
C ILE A 13 7.78 26.17 -18.71
N ALA A 14 7.00 27.07 -19.33
CA ALA A 14 5.57 27.17 -19.08
C ALA A 14 4.77 25.93 -19.54
N THR A 15 5.25 25.19 -20.55
CA THR A 15 4.59 23.96 -21.01
C THR A 15 4.76 22.77 -20.06
N PHE A 16 5.80 22.76 -19.21
CA PHE A 16 6.00 21.67 -18.25
C PHE A 16 5.06 21.73 -17.04
N ILE A 17 4.56 22.92 -16.68
CA ILE A 17 3.73 23.13 -15.48
C ILE A 17 2.23 22.94 -15.74
N ALA A 18 1.80 22.96 -17.01
CA ALA A 18 0.42 22.66 -17.40
C ALA A 18 0.12 21.15 -17.53
N GLY A 19 1.13 20.29 -17.34
CA GLY A 19 1.04 18.84 -17.47
C GLY A 19 0.65 18.09 -16.19
N CYS A 20 0.19 18.76 -15.14
CA CYS A 20 -0.35 18.09 -13.95
C CYS A 20 -1.73 17.50 -14.29
N SER A 21 -1.70 16.25 -14.74
CA SER A 21 -2.85 15.37 -14.85
C SER A 21 -3.59 15.38 -13.51
N LYS A 22 -4.90 15.65 -13.56
CA LYS A 22 -5.81 15.39 -12.44
C LYS A 22 -5.57 13.94 -11.97
N PRO A 23 -5.58 13.67 -10.66
CA PRO A 23 -5.65 12.30 -10.20
C PRO A 23 -6.97 11.75 -10.72
N ASN A 24 -6.89 10.74 -11.58
CA ASN A 24 -8.05 9.94 -11.92
C ASN A 24 -8.58 9.37 -10.61
N GLU A 25 -9.83 9.67 -10.26
CA GLU A 25 -10.56 8.83 -9.32
C GLU A 25 -10.66 7.46 -9.99
N SER A 26 -9.77 6.55 -9.58
CA SER A 26 -9.75 5.18 -10.08
C SER A 26 -11.05 4.51 -9.68
N ASN A 27 -11.77 3.99 -10.66
CA ASN A 27 -12.88 3.07 -10.44
C ASN A 27 -12.46 2.05 -9.39
N ALA A 28 -13.18 1.98 -8.26
CA ALA A 28 -12.78 1.21 -7.08
C ALA A 28 -12.68 -0.32 -7.32
N GLU A 29 -13.07 -0.81 -8.50
CA GLU A 29 -12.96 -2.21 -8.91
C GLU A 29 -11.83 -2.48 -9.94
N GLU A 30 -11.33 -1.46 -10.63
CA GLU A 30 -10.18 -1.61 -11.52
C GLU A 30 -8.90 -1.64 -10.68
N GLY A 31 -8.38 -2.85 -10.45
CA GLY A 31 -7.09 -3.06 -9.78
C GLY A 31 -7.17 -3.62 -8.36
N LEU A 32 -8.34 -4.14 -7.92
CA LEU A 32 -8.37 -4.96 -6.71
C LEU A 32 -7.59 -6.26 -6.94
N PRO A 33 -6.86 -6.74 -5.92
CA PRO A 33 -6.20 -8.04 -6.00
C PRO A 33 -7.23 -9.17 -6.03
N MET A 34 -6.82 -10.32 -6.56
CA MET A 34 -7.66 -11.52 -6.61
C MET A 34 -7.66 -12.27 -5.28
N LEU A 35 -6.57 -12.19 -4.53
CA LEU A 35 -6.40 -12.92 -3.28
C LEU A 35 -5.43 -12.20 -2.36
N ILE A 36 -5.77 -12.14 -1.08
CA ILE A 36 -4.86 -11.75 0.00
C ILE A 36 -4.71 -12.95 0.93
N THR A 37 -3.47 -13.31 1.25
CA THR A 37 -3.16 -14.35 2.22
C THR A 37 -2.34 -13.77 3.36
N LEU A 38 -2.68 -14.14 4.59
CA LEU A 38 -1.94 -13.85 5.81
C LEU A 38 -1.44 -15.17 6.37
N THR A 39 -0.14 -15.44 6.26
CA THR A 39 0.47 -16.61 6.89
C THR A 39 0.99 -16.24 8.27
N CYS A 40 0.41 -16.83 9.31
CA CYS A 40 0.78 -16.60 10.70
C CYS A 40 2.24 -16.98 10.92
N ASN A 41 3.00 -16.10 11.58
CA ASN A 41 4.35 -16.42 12.04
C ASN A 41 4.31 -16.77 13.53
N PRO A 42 4.21 -18.06 13.90
CA PRO A 42 4.00 -18.46 15.28
C PRO A 42 5.20 -18.18 16.18
N ASN A 43 6.40 -17.98 15.60
CA ASN A 43 7.61 -17.68 16.38
C ASN A 43 7.65 -16.25 16.90
N LEU A 44 6.80 -15.37 16.35
CA LEU A 44 6.81 -13.94 16.61
C LEU A 44 5.45 -13.41 17.11
N ALA A 45 4.50 -14.30 17.35
CA ALA A 45 3.18 -13.97 17.86
C ALA A 45 3.14 -14.17 19.39
N LEU A 46 2.70 -13.14 20.11
CA LEU A 46 2.40 -13.21 21.55
C LEU A 46 1.06 -13.92 21.79
N GLU A 47 0.15 -13.87 20.82
CA GLU A 47 -1.15 -14.54 20.84
C GLU A 47 -1.26 -15.60 19.73
N PRO A 48 -2.08 -16.67 19.91
CA PRO A 48 -2.33 -17.65 18.86
C PRO A 48 -2.89 -16.98 17.60
N CYS A 49 -2.26 -17.23 16.46
CA CYS A 49 -2.79 -16.83 15.16
C CYS A 49 -3.05 -18.02 14.23
N GLN A 50 -3.83 -17.76 13.20
CA GLN A 50 -4.16 -18.74 12.16
C GLN A 50 -3.94 -18.11 10.80
N ASP A 51 -3.65 -18.94 9.81
CA ASP A 51 -3.57 -18.47 8.43
C ASP A 51 -4.95 -18.00 7.96
N VAL A 52 -4.97 -16.90 7.21
CA VAL A 52 -6.21 -16.30 6.69
C VAL A 52 -6.10 -16.15 5.19
N GLU A 53 -7.15 -16.54 4.48
CA GLU A 53 -7.33 -16.34 3.05
C GLU A 53 -8.53 -15.41 2.84
N ILE A 54 -8.33 -14.36 2.02
CA ILE A 54 -9.34 -13.35 1.73
C ILE A 54 -9.49 -13.25 0.21
N ASP A 55 -10.61 -13.74 -0.30
CA ASP A 55 -10.93 -13.82 -1.72
C ASP A 55 -12.21 -13.04 -2.10
N ARG A 56 -13.01 -12.59 -1.11
CA ARG A 56 -14.19 -11.78 -1.38
C ARG A 56 -13.82 -10.33 -1.67
N SER A 57 -14.42 -9.76 -2.71
CA SER A 57 -14.13 -8.39 -3.16
C SER A 57 -14.41 -7.31 -2.11
N ASP A 58 -15.44 -7.49 -1.28
CA ASP A 58 -15.79 -6.54 -0.22
C ASP A 58 -14.76 -6.54 0.93
N GLU A 59 -14.28 -7.71 1.32
CA GLU A 59 -13.24 -7.88 2.34
C GLU A 59 -11.87 -7.44 1.84
N ILE A 60 -11.53 -7.78 0.59
CA ILE A 60 -10.32 -7.30 -0.08
C ILE A 60 -10.29 -5.78 -0.10
N ARG A 61 -11.42 -5.11 -0.41
CA ARG A 61 -11.49 -3.65 -0.41
C ARG A 61 -11.23 -3.07 0.98
N ILE A 62 -11.81 -3.64 2.03
CA ILE A 62 -11.58 -3.23 3.42
C ILE A 62 -10.10 -3.39 3.77
N MET A 63 -9.49 -4.52 3.42
CA MET A 63 -8.08 -4.78 3.69
C MET A 63 -7.18 -3.79 2.94
N MET A 64 -7.44 -3.53 1.66
CA MET A 64 -6.67 -2.57 0.87
C MET A 64 -6.80 -1.14 1.40
N GLU A 65 -7.99 -0.74 1.86
CA GLU A 65 -8.20 0.54 2.51
C GLU A 65 -7.43 0.64 3.84
N ALA A 66 -7.43 -0.44 4.64
CA ALA A 66 -6.65 -0.51 5.86
C ALA A 66 -5.15 -0.43 5.60
N ILE A 67 -4.62 -1.15 4.61
CA ILE A 67 -3.21 -1.09 4.19
C ILE A 67 -2.85 0.32 3.71
N HIS A 68 -3.74 0.99 2.99
CA HIS A 68 -3.48 2.35 2.51
C HIS A 68 -3.43 3.38 3.65
N LYS A 69 -4.25 3.18 4.69
CA LYS A 69 -4.28 4.03 5.89
C LYS A 69 -3.23 3.64 6.93
N ALA A 70 -2.71 2.42 6.88
CA ALA A 70 -1.71 1.92 7.80
C ALA A 70 -0.45 2.78 7.74
N GLU A 71 0.02 3.19 8.91
CA GLU A 71 1.26 3.94 9.02
C GLU A 71 2.45 2.98 8.87
N ARG A 72 3.36 3.29 7.93
CA ARG A 72 4.62 2.56 7.80
C ARG A 72 5.53 2.99 8.93
N MET A 73 5.83 2.08 9.85
CA MET A 73 6.67 2.39 11.01
C MET A 73 8.03 1.69 10.93
N PRO A 74 9.15 2.41 11.17
CA PRO A 74 10.47 1.79 11.31
C PRO A 74 10.57 1.02 12.65
N GLY A 75 11.14 -0.18 12.60
CA GLY A 75 10.95 -1.23 13.60
C GLY A 75 11.48 -0.96 15.02
N ILE A 76 10.59 -1.09 16.00
CA ILE A 76 10.47 -2.15 17.03
C ILE A 76 9.22 -1.72 17.80
N ILE A 77 8.15 -2.49 17.67
CA ILE A 77 6.83 -2.11 18.17
C ILE A 77 6.23 -3.35 18.83
N ASP A 78 5.42 -3.12 19.85
CA ASP A 78 4.77 -4.16 20.64
C ASP A 78 3.64 -4.82 19.82
N TYR A 79 4.03 -5.79 19.00
CA TYR A 79 3.13 -6.54 18.12
C TYR A 79 2.51 -7.70 18.86
N GLY A 80 1.18 -7.79 18.90
CA GLY A 80 0.48 -8.96 19.44
C GLY A 80 0.60 -10.16 18.51
N THR A 81 0.61 -9.91 17.20
CA THR A 81 0.65 -10.96 16.17
C THR A 81 1.38 -10.47 14.93
N GLN A 82 2.11 -11.38 14.28
CA GLN A 82 2.84 -11.11 13.04
C GLN A 82 2.46 -12.12 11.95
N TYR A 83 2.33 -11.62 10.73
CA TYR A 83 1.95 -12.37 9.53
C TYR A 83 2.89 -12.02 8.37
N ASN A 84 3.19 -13.02 7.55
CA ASN A 84 3.69 -12.79 6.20
C ASN A 84 2.47 -12.61 5.28
N MET A 85 2.26 -11.39 4.79
CA MET A 85 1.15 -11.07 3.88
C MET A 85 1.60 -11.23 2.43
N SER A 86 0.75 -11.87 1.60
CA SER A 86 0.92 -11.95 0.16
C SER A 86 -0.35 -11.49 -0.56
N ILE A 87 -0.20 -10.52 -1.46
CA ILE A 87 -1.26 -9.96 -2.29
C ILE A 87 -1.04 -10.42 -3.73
N ASN A 88 -1.97 -11.23 -4.24
CA ASN A 88 -1.96 -11.69 -5.62
C ASN A 88 -2.81 -10.73 -6.45
N ASN A 89 -2.16 -9.90 -7.25
CA ASN A 89 -2.81 -8.87 -8.05
C ASN A 89 -3.47 -9.48 -9.29
N ALA A 90 -4.46 -8.78 -9.86
CA ALA A 90 -5.17 -9.21 -11.07
C ALA A 90 -4.27 -9.35 -12.31
N ASP A 91 -3.13 -8.65 -12.34
CA ASP A 91 -2.11 -8.77 -13.40
C ASP A 91 -1.18 -9.99 -13.23
N GLY A 92 -1.41 -10.80 -12.20
CA GLY A 92 -0.61 -11.98 -11.86
C GLY A 92 0.66 -11.67 -11.06
N SER A 93 0.95 -10.40 -10.76
CA SER A 93 2.05 -10.04 -9.88
C SER A 93 1.73 -10.35 -8.41
N VAL A 94 2.78 -10.59 -7.61
CA VAL A 94 2.64 -10.87 -6.18
C VAL A 94 3.43 -9.87 -5.36
N THR A 95 2.73 -9.17 -4.47
CA THR A 95 3.33 -8.22 -3.53
C THR A 95 3.38 -8.83 -2.14
N ARG A 96 4.54 -8.78 -1.48
CA ARG A 96 4.74 -9.34 -0.13
C ARG A 96 5.04 -8.24 0.88
N TYR A 97 4.50 -8.41 2.09
CA TYR A 97 4.70 -7.54 3.23
C TYR A 97 4.86 -8.34 4.52
N ASP A 98 5.60 -7.79 5.46
CA ASP A 98 5.47 -8.15 6.86
C ASP A 98 4.31 -7.34 7.44
N PHE A 99 3.29 -8.03 7.93
CA PHE A 99 2.09 -7.42 8.49
C PHE A 99 2.01 -7.74 9.97
N SER A 100 1.89 -6.71 10.80
CA SER A 100 1.79 -6.90 12.24
C SER A 100 0.53 -6.22 12.78
N LEU A 101 -0.07 -6.84 13.79
CA LEU A 101 -1.16 -6.25 14.55
C LEU A 101 -0.59 -5.80 15.90
N GLY A 102 -0.68 -4.50 16.19
CA GLY A 102 -0.26 -3.96 17.50
C GLY A 102 -1.17 -4.46 18.62
N MET A 103 -0.65 -4.57 19.84
CA MET A 103 -1.46 -4.90 21.03
C MET A 103 -2.31 -3.72 21.51
N ASP A 104 -1.91 -2.47 21.20
CA ASP A 104 -2.68 -1.29 21.53
C ASP A 104 -3.77 -1.05 20.46
N PRO A 105 -5.07 -1.01 20.81
CA PRO A 105 -6.15 -0.69 19.87
C PRO A 105 -6.00 0.67 19.18
N LYS A 106 -5.19 1.58 19.74
CA LYS A 106 -4.86 2.88 19.14
C LYS A 106 -3.73 2.79 18.12
N MET A 107 -2.96 1.70 18.11
CA MET A 107 -1.99 1.45 17.06
C MET A 107 -2.71 0.90 15.82
N GLN A 108 -2.61 1.64 14.72
CA GLN A 108 -3.02 1.15 13.42
C GLN A 108 -2.01 0.08 12.98
N GLY A 109 -2.50 -1.11 12.58
CA GLY A 109 -1.65 -2.26 12.26
C GLY A 109 -0.57 -1.91 11.23
N PRO A 110 0.72 -1.99 11.57
CA PRO A 110 1.77 -1.59 10.64
C PRO A 110 2.06 -2.64 9.57
N VAL A 111 2.46 -2.13 8.41
CA VAL A 111 2.85 -2.90 7.23
C VAL A 111 4.26 -2.46 6.82
N SER A 112 5.20 -3.40 6.71
CA SER A 112 6.54 -3.16 6.13
C SER A 112 6.80 -4.05 4.94
N LYS A 113 7.60 -3.57 3.99
CA LYS A 113 8.11 -4.41 2.89
C LYS A 113 9.39 -5.10 3.41
N PRO A 114 9.57 -6.41 3.17
CA PRO A 114 10.79 -7.12 3.54
C PRO A 114 12.03 -6.55 2.84
#